data_AF-A0A7V0MK28-F1
#
_entry.id   AF-A0A7V0MK28-F1
#
_cell.length_a   1.000
_cell.length_b   1.000
_cell.length_c   1.000
_cell.angle_alpha   90.00
_cell.angle_beta   90.00
_cell.angle_gamma   90.00
#
_symmetry.space_group_name_H-M   'P 1'
#
loop_
_entity.id
_entity.type
_entity.pdbx_description
1 polymer ?
#
loop_
_entity_poly.entity_id
_entity_poly.type
_entity_poly.pdbx_seq_one_letter_code
_entity_poly.pdbx_strand_id
1 'polypeptide(L)'
;MNKRKIAFFIFFIALSVTLAYTGFAQESPFKSSGKGTLKAAEVNKHPIMPWWMPVTPEAQNYYYRNIDMVAVAFSTDQDKAAALVPEELDLIAIPGMPGQSAASLIFAKYRENDQTGPYMEAIVTIPVLFNGSPFLYVAAIYVDTDSALTAGREFGGYPKKIADITMYNYGNLFLSRLCRATMQEKTADPQFYELASSNVTRGGILFKVPLPAKNIKQLPFPYNMLLPLPKATGKPQPYILPTIGLRTIPGVGKNSNHAEVQQLIGTPWVITKARVYAGLNPSIDILPSKEDPIAQKLPINMVLGAFILRGDMHTDPNAWLLLVDYKKAKQEKPQKSKKSKKSKKKK
;
A
#
# COMPACT_ATOMS: atom_id res chain seq x y z
N MET A 1 -54.72 9.64 22.87
CA MET A 1 -53.34 9.10 22.95
C MET A 1 -52.70 9.63 24.22
N ASN A 2 -52.43 8.74 25.20
CA ASN A 2 -52.35 9.11 26.62
C ASN A 2 -50.94 9.63 27.01
N LYS A 3 -50.85 10.82 27.63
CA LYS A 3 -49.59 11.51 28.01
C LYS A 3 -48.63 10.64 28.84
N ARG A 4 -49.12 9.59 29.50
CA ARG A 4 -48.32 8.62 30.27
C ARG A 4 -47.45 7.68 29.43
N LYS A 5 -47.78 7.40 28.17
CA LYS A 5 -46.96 6.53 27.30
C LYS A 5 -45.76 7.25 26.67
N ILE A 6 -45.82 8.57 26.56
CA ILE A 6 -44.71 9.41 26.05
C ILE A 6 -43.63 9.58 27.14
N ALA A 7 -44.04 9.71 28.42
CA ALA A 7 -43.11 9.82 29.55
C ALA A 7 -42.26 8.54 29.77
N PHE A 8 -42.85 7.35 29.55
CA PHE A 8 -42.14 6.08 29.73
C PHE A 8 -41.10 5.81 28.64
N PHE A 9 -41.30 6.35 27.43
CA PHE A 9 -40.39 6.20 26.30
C PHE A 9 -39.20 7.17 26.36
N ILE A 10 -39.41 8.37 26.92
CA ILE A 10 -38.34 9.37 27.13
C ILE A 10 -37.40 8.95 28.27
N PHE A 11 -37.92 8.29 29.31
CA PHE A 11 -37.12 7.82 30.45
C PHE A 11 -36.13 6.69 30.08
N PHE A 12 -36.51 5.81 29.15
CA PHE A 12 -35.64 4.71 28.70
C PHE A 12 -34.51 5.17 27.77
N ILE A 13 -34.72 6.23 26.96
CA ILE A 13 -33.68 6.80 26.11
C ILE A 13 -32.63 7.52 26.98
N ALA A 14 -33.05 8.24 28.03
CA ALA A 14 -32.14 8.90 28.96
C ALA A 14 -31.25 7.91 29.74
N LEU A 15 -31.78 6.74 30.14
CA LEU A 15 -31.02 5.74 30.91
C LEU A 15 -29.93 5.04 30.06
N SER A 16 -30.14 4.94 28.74
CA SER A 16 -29.19 4.29 27.82
C SER A 16 -27.98 5.16 27.43
N VAL A 17 -28.08 6.48 27.57
CA VAL A 17 -26.96 7.42 27.35
C VAL A 17 -26.07 7.53 28.60
N THR A 18 -26.65 7.38 29.80
CA THR A 18 -25.91 7.46 31.07
C THR A 18 -25.00 6.24 31.30
N LEU A 19 -25.39 5.04 30.84
CA LEU A 19 -24.59 3.83 31.08
C LEU A 19 -23.21 3.84 30.39
N ALA A 20 -23.03 4.55 29.27
CA ALA A 20 -21.76 4.60 28.56
C ALA A 20 -20.69 5.46 29.27
N TYR A 21 -21.08 6.37 30.15
CA TYR A 21 -20.15 7.23 30.90
C TYR A 21 -19.60 6.56 32.16
N THR A 22 -20.28 5.53 32.69
CA THR A 22 -19.94 4.93 33.99
C THR A 22 -18.57 4.24 34.04
N GLY A 23 -18.00 3.84 32.89
CA GLY A 23 -16.65 3.24 32.83
C GLY A 23 -15.50 4.24 32.92
N PHE A 24 -15.75 5.53 32.68
CA PHE A 24 -14.75 6.61 32.81
C PHE A 24 -15.11 7.64 33.90
N ALA A 25 -16.33 7.59 34.43
CA ALA A 25 -16.81 8.47 35.48
C ALA A 25 -16.33 8.01 36.87
N GLN A 26 -15.02 8.03 37.09
CA GLN A 26 -14.48 8.06 38.44
C GLN A 26 -14.43 9.53 38.89
N GLU A 27 -14.99 9.83 40.06
CA GLU A 27 -14.79 11.16 40.66
C GLU A 27 -13.30 11.39 40.91
N SER A 28 -12.76 12.47 40.33
CA SER A 28 -11.35 12.82 40.48
C SER A 28 -11.14 13.59 41.79
N PRO A 29 -10.22 13.17 42.66
CA PRO A 29 -9.86 13.94 43.86
C PRO A 29 -9.03 15.19 43.54
N PHE A 30 -8.63 15.37 42.28
CA PHE A 30 -7.76 16.48 41.84
C PHE A 30 -8.57 17.71 41.43
N LYS A 31 -8.15 18.89 41.90
CA LYS A 31 -8.69 20.18 41.46
C LYS A 31 -8.07 20.59 40.13
N SER A 32 -8.87 21.24 39.27
CA SER A 32 -8.37 21.81 38.01
C SER A 32 -7.44 23.00 38.29
N SER A 33 -6.28 23.02 37.63
CA SER A 33 -5.34 24.15 37.62
C SER A 33 -5.51 25.09 36.40
N GLY A 34 -6.38 24.74 35.45
CA GLY A 34 -6.60 25.50 34.22
C GLY A 34 -7.29 24.70 33.12
N LYS A 35 -7.62 25.36 31.99
CA LYS A 35 -8.16 24.72 30.78
C LYS A 35 -7.08 24.65 29.70
N GLY A 36 -7.06 23.55 28.95
CA GLY A 36 -6.26 23.47 27.71
C GLY A 36 -6.73 24.50 26.69
N THR A 37 -5.80 25.05 25.92
CA THR A 37 -6.04 26.16 24.97
C THR A 37 -5.93 25.76 23.50
N LEU A 38 -5.49 24.52 23.20
CA LEU A 38 -5.34 24.00 21.85
C LEU A 38 -6.69 23.98 21.11
N LYS A 39 -6.75 24.66 19.96
CA LYS A 39 -7.94 24.69 19.12
C LYS A 39 -7.90 23.55 18.10
N ALA A 40 -9.05 22.92 17.85
CA ALA A 40 -9.16 21.89 16.81
C ALA A 40 -8.70 22.39 15.42
N ALA A 41 -8.96 23.66 15.11
CA ALA A 41 -8.51 24.29 13.86
C ALA A 41 -6.98 24.41 13.76
N GLU A 42 -6.25 24.47 14.88
CA GLU A 42 -4.78 24.50 14.89
C GLU A 42 -4.22 23.10 14.60
N VAL A 43 -4.83 22.06 15.15
CA VAL A 43 -4.49 20.66 14.88
C VAL A 43 -4.69 20.33 13.40
N ASN A 44 -5.79 20.80 12.79
CA ASN A 44 -6.12 20.50 11.39
C ASN A 44 -5.18 21.15 10.36
N LYS A 45 -4.32 22.10 10.77
CA LYS A 45 -3.27 22.63 9.90
C LYS A 45 -2.19 21.58 9.63
N HIS A 46 -2.02 20.64 10.54
CA HIS A 46 -1.04 19.57 10.46
C HIS A 46 -1.70 18.21 10.53
N PRO A 47 -2.02 17.57 9.39
CA PRO A 47 -2.79 16.31 9.36
C PRO A 47 -1.96 15.08 9.78
N ILE A 48 -0.83 15.28 10.46
CA ILE A 48 0.11 14.25 10.90
C ILE A 48 0.29 14.35 12.42
N MET A 49 0.30 13.21 13.08
CA MET A 49 0.46 13.14 14.53
C MET A 49 1.94 12.98 14.96
N PRO A 50 2.29 13.45 16.17
CA PRO A 50 1.53 14.42 16.97
C PRO A 50 1.52 15.81 16.33
N TRP A 51 0.42 16.56 16.50
CA TRP A 51 0.16 17.83 15.79
C TRP A 51 1.24 18.92 15.96
N TRP A 52 1.99 18.90 17.06
CA TRP A 52 3.04 19.86 17.37
C TRP A 52 4.45 19.33 17.05
N MET A 53 4.58 18.05 16.72
CA MET A 53 5.83 17.39 16.37
C MET A 53 5.56 16.21 15.41
N PRO A 54 5.12 16.47 14.18
CA PRO A 54 4.79 15.42 13.21
C PRO A 54 5.93 14.41 13.01
N VAL A 55 5.61 13.12 12.91
CA VAL A 55 6.60 12.04 12.64
C VAL A 55 7.28 12.15 11.27
N THR A 56 6.63 12.83 10.32
CA THR A 56 7.18 13.19 9.02
C THR A 56 6.87 14.66 8.77
N PRO A 57 7.80 15.43 8.18
CA PRO A 57 7.50 16.78 7.76
C PRO A 57 6.41 16.77 6.69
N GLU A 58 5.59 17.81 6.68
CA GLU A 58 4.73 18.08 5.54
C GLU A 58 5.57 18.48 4.35
N ALA A 59 5.30 17.85 3.21
CA ALA A 59 5.99 18.15 1.98
C ALA A 59 5.02 18.18 0.82
N GLN A 60 5.21 19.17 -0.05
CA GLN A 60 4.52 19.22 -1.34
C GLN A 60 5.00 18.11 -2.27
N ASN A 61 6.22 17.60 -2.07
CA ASN A 61 6.78 16.54 -2.89
C ASN A 61 7.75 15.69 -2.06
N TYR A 62 7.71 14.37 -2.26
CA TYR A 62 8.63 13.43 -1.66
C TYR A 62 9.72 13.07 -2.66
N TYR A 63 10.97 13.40 -2.35
CA TYR A 63 12.11 13.14 -3.23
C TYR A 63 12.93 11.96 -2.72
N TYR A 64 13.27 11.05 -3.63
CA TYR A 64 14.08 9.87 -3.38
C TYR A 64 15.26 9.91 -4.35
N ARG A 65 16.46 10.00 -3.83
CA ARG A 65 17.68 10.11 -4.64
C ARG A 65 18.61 8.94 -4.37
N ASN A 66 19.45 8.65 -5.37
CA ASN A 66 20.48 7.63 -5.26
C ASN A 66 19.92 6.26 -4.82
N ILE A 67 18.80 5.90 -5.46
CA ILE A 67 18.02 4.71 -5.17
C ILE A 67 18.66 3.52 -5.88
N ASP A 68 18.74 2.39 -5.18
CA ASP A 68 18.81 1.08 -5.84
C ASP A 68 17.47 0.36 -5.63
N MET A 69 16.84 -0.10 -6.69
CA MET A 69 15.70 -1.02 -6.61
C MET A 69 16.03 -2.30 -7.36
N VAL A 70 15.75 -3.43 -6.74
CA VAL A 70 15.90 -4.77 -7.31
C VAL A 70 14.52 -5.42 -7.30
N ALA A 71 13.95 -5.65 -8.48
CA ALA A 71 12.65 -6.26 -8.62
C ALA A 71 12.81 -7.65 -9.23
N VAL A 72 12.25 -8.67 -8.58
CA VAL A 72 12.13 -10.02 -9.14
C VAL A 72 10.66 -10.33 -9.30
N ALA A 73 10.24 -10.54 -10.55
CA ALA A 73 8.90 -10.92 -10.89
C ALA A 73 8.76 -12.44 -10.95
N PHE A 74 7.63 -12.94 -10.48
CA PHE A 74 7.29 -14.36 -10.46
C PHE A 74 5.82 -14.57 -10.82
N SER A 75 5.51 -15.78 -11.27
CA SER A 75 4.14 -16.24 -11.44
C SER A 75 3.64 -16.90 -10.17
N THR A 76 2.34 -16.75 -9.93
CA THR A 76 1.57 -17.33 -8.82
C THR A 76 0.21 -17.79 -9.33
N ASP A 77 -0.50 -18.57 -8.53
CA ASP A 77 -1.89 -18.97 -8.79
C ASP A 77 -2.79 -17.73 -8.95
N GLN A 78 -3.52 -17.65 -10.07
CA GLN A 78 -4.39 -16.51 -10.39
C GLN A 78 -5.47 -16.29 -9.34
N ASP A 79 -6.15 -17.35 -8.88
CA ASP A 79 -7.22 -17.24 -7.88
C ASP A 79 -6.71 -16.73 -6.53
N LYS A 80 -5.46 -17.07 -6.17
CA LYS A 80 -4.85 -16.57 -4.94
C LYS A 80 -4.44 -15.10 -5.06
N ALA A 81 -3.93 -14.68 -6.21
CA ALA A 81 -3.67 -13.27 -6.49
C ALA A 81 -4.98 -12.45 -6.44
N ALA A 82 -6.04 -12.96 -7.09
CA ALA A 82 -7.36 -12.33 -7.11
C ALA A 82 -7.91 -12.11 -5.69
N ALA A 83 -7.70 -13.06 -4.78
CA ALA A 83 -8.16 -12.95 -3.38
C ALA A 83 -7.51 -11.80 -2.58
N LEU A 84 -6.43 -11.20 -3.07
CA LEU A 84 -5.78 -10.03 -2.45
C LEU A 84 -6.11 -8.71 -3.14
N VAL A 85 -6.63 -8.77 -4.36
CA VAL A 85 -6.85 -7.61 -5.23
C VAL A 85 -8.29 -7.10 -5.06
N PRO A 86 -8.51 -5.79 -4.85
CA PRO A 86 -9.84 -5.18 -4.81
C PRO A 86 -10.67 -5.46 -6.07
N GLU A 87 -12.00 -5.57 -5.93
CA GLU A 87 -12.92 -5.96 -7.02
C GLU A 87 -12.95 -4.97 -8.19
N GLU A 88 -12.52 -3.73 -7.98
CA GLU A 88 -12.43 -2.69 -9.01
C GLU A 88 -11.19 -2.81 -9.91
N LEU A 89 -10.30 -3.76 -9.62
CA LEU A 89 -9.04 -3.95 -10.33
C LEU A 89 -9.04 -5.28 -11.08
N ASP A 90 -8.67 -5.25 -12.35
CA ASP A 90 -8.54 -6.46 -13.16
C ASP A 90 -7.11 -6.99 -13.09
N LEU A 91 -6.95 -8.31 -12.94
CA LEU A 91 -5.64 -8.96 -13.06
C LEU A 91 -5.14 -8.92 -14.51
N ILE A 92 -3.84 -8.70 -14.70
CA ILE A 92 -3.20 -8.77 -16.01
C ILE A 92 -2.78 -10.21 -16.30
N ALA A 93 -3.29 -10.78 -17.39
CA ALA A 93 -2.92 -12.11 -17.84
C ALA A 93 -1.45 -12.19 -18.28
N ILE A 94 -0.78 -13.29 -17.95
CA ILE A 94 0.54 -13.61 -18.49
C ILE A 94 0.36 -14.39 -19.80
N PRO A 95 0.89 -13.91 -20.94
CA PRO A 95 0.83 -14.63 -22.20
C PRO A 95 1.42 -16.04 -22.08
N GLY A 96 0.66 -17.05 -22.51
CA GLY A 96 1.10 -18.45 -22.50
C GLY A 96 1.05 -19.15 -21.13
N MET A 97 0.56 -18.50 -20.07
CA MET A 97 0.44 -19.09 -18.73
C MET A 97 -0.99 -18.94 -18.19
N PRO A 98 -1.98 -19.68 -18.74
CA PRO A 98 -3.36 -19.62 -18.25
C PRO A 98 -3.46 -20.06 -16.79
N GLY A 99 -4.32 -19.41 -16.01
CA GLY A 99 -4.49 -19.68 -14.57
C GLY A 99 -3.35 -19.16 -13.70
N GLN A 100 -2.40 -18.40 -14.27
CA GLN A 100 -1.32 -17.76 -13.54
C GLN A 100 -1.46 -16.24 -13.57
N SER A 101 -1.00 -15.58 -12.52
CA SER A 101 -0.87 -14.13 -12.44
C SER A 101 0.54 -13.74 -12.02
N ALA A 102 0.96 -12.54 -12.41
CA ALA A 102 2.27 -12.03 -12.04
C ALA A 102 2.20 -11.38 -10.65
N ALA A 103 3.29 -11.52 -9.90
CA ALA A 103 3.60 -10.71 -8.73
C ALA A 103 5.08 -10.34 -8.77
N SER A 104 5.51 -9.42 -7.93
CA SER A 104 6.92 -9.05 -7.80
C SER A 104 7.29 -8.81 -6.35
N LEU A 105 8.48 -9.27 -5.97
CA LEU A 105 9.16 -8.83 -4.76
C LEU A 105 10.22 -7.80 -5.16
N ILE A 106 10.15 -6.63 -4.55
CA ILE A 106 10.99 -5.49 -4.87
C ILE A 106 11.70 -5.06 -3.60
N PHE A 107 13.02 -5.08 -3.60
CA PHE A 107 13.81 -4.43 -2.55
C PHE A 107 14.25 -3.06 -3.04
N ALA A 108 14.11 -2.04 -2.21
CA ALA A 108 14.55 -0.69 -2.49
C ALA A 108 15.43 -0.15 -1.36
N LYS A 109 16.50 0.55 -1.75
CA LYS A 109 17.42 1.23 -0.86
C LYS A 109 17.41 2.71 -1.19
N TYR A 110 16.75 3.49 -0.33
CA TYR A 110 16.65 4.94 -0.46
C TYR A 110 17.74 5.59 0.39
N ARG A 111 18.84 6.01 -0.26
CA ARG A 111 20.00 6.58 0.46
C ARG A 111 19.78 8.02 0.88
N GLU A 112 18.94 8.73 0.14
CA GLU A 112 18.67 10.15 0.32
C GLU A 112 17.17 10.37 0.11
N ASN A 113 16.47 10.74 1.19
CA ASN A 113 15.09 11.18 1.14
C ASN A 113 14.93 12.41 2.03
N ASP A 114 14.44 13.51 1.43
CA ASP A 114 14.40 14.81 2.09
C ASP A 114 13.34 14.91 3.19
N GLN A 115 12.37 13.99 3.20
CA GLN A 115 11.21 14.00 4.08
C GLN A 115 11.30 12.93 5.17
N THR A 116 11.54 11.68 4.78
CA THR A 116 11.51 10.52 5.69
C THR A 116 12.89 10.07 6.13
N GLY A 117 13.95 10.69 5.62
CA GLY A 117 15.33 10.24 5.80
C GLY A 117 15.64 8.93 5.05
N PRO A 118 16.91 8.49 5.05
CA PRO A 118 17.31 7.24 4.40
C PRO A 118 16.64 6.03 5.02
N TYR A 119 16.22 5.07 4.19
CA TYR A 119 15.52 3.88 4.67
C TYR A 119 15.58 2.74 3.64
N MET A 120 15.26 1.54 4.10
CA MET A 120 15.14 0.32 3.30
C MET A 120 13.66 -0.07 3.15
N GLU A 121 13.33 -0.70 2.03
CA GLU A 121 11.97 -1.13 1.75
C GLU A 121 11.93 -2.47 1.00
N ALA A 122 10.93 -3.28 1.31
CA ALA A 122 10.61 -4.49 0.56
C ALA A 122 9.12 -4.46 0.20
N ILE A 123 8.78 -4.61 -1.08
CA ILE A 123 7.44 -4.40 -1.63
C ILE A 123 7.00 -5.67 -2.36
N VAL A 124 5.77 -6.10 -2.12
CA VAL A 124 5.10 -7.12 -2.91
C VAL A 124 4.01 -6.47 -3.74
N THR A 125 4.14 -6.53 -5.06
CA THR A 125 3.19 -5.94 -6.00
C THR A 125 2.52 -6.97 -6.88
N ILE A 126 1.30 -6.67 -7.32
CA ILE A 126 0.54 -7.43 -8.32
C ILE A 126 0.19 -6.46 -9.46
N PRO A 127 0.61 -6.71 -10.72
CA PRO A 127 0.20 -5.92 -11.86
C PRO A 127 -1.30 -6.05 -12.11
N VAL A 128 -1.99 -4.92 -12.20
CA VAL A 128 -3.45 -4.83 -12.36
C VAL A 128 -3.82 -3.75 -13.37
N LEU A 129 -5.07 -3.76 -13.82
CA LEU A 129 -5.69 -2.66 -14.54
C LEU A 129 -6.73 -1.99 -13.65
N PHE A 130 -6.79 -0.67 -13.69
CA PHE A 130 -7.94 0.09 -13.24
C PHE A 130 -8.51 0.83 -14.45
N ASN A 131 -9.76 0.52 -14.83
CA ASN A 131 -10.39 1.08 -16.03
C ASN A 131 -9.50 0.96 -17.28
N GLY A 132 -8.88 -0.20 -17.48
CA GLY A 132 -7.98 -0.48 -18.60
C GLY A 132 -6.59 0.18 -18.52
N SER A 133 -6.29 0.96 -17.48
CA SER A 133 -4.98 1.59 -17.28
C SER A 133 -4.11 0.77 -16.33
N PRO A 134 -2.83 0.53 -16.64
CA PRO A 134 -1.97 -0.35 -15.85
C PRO A 134 -1.46 0.31 -14.55
N PHE A 135 -1.48 -0.47 -13.47
CA PHE A 135 -0.94 -0.11 -12.15
C PHE A 135 -0.24 -1.32 -11.51
N LEU A 136 0.58 -1.03 -10.49
CA LEU A 136 1.06 -2.02 -9.54
C LEU A 136 0.28 -1.92 -8.23
N TYR A 137 -0.61 -2.86 -7.94
CA TYR A 137 -1.29 -2.92 -6.65
C TYR A 137 -0.30 -3.42 -5.58
N VAL A 138 -0.14 -2.65 -4.49
CA VAL A 138 0.79 -2.98 -3.41
C VAL A 138 0.10 -3.86 -2.37
N ALA A 139 0.31 -5.17 -2.48
CA ALA A 139 -0.35 -6.16 -1.63
C ALA A 139 0.30 -6.27 -0.23
N ALA A 140 1.62 -6.11 -0.15
CA ALA A 140 2.36 -6.05 1.11
C ALA A 140 3.59 -5.17 0.95
N ILE A 141 4.04 -4.55 2.03
CA ILE A 141 5.23 -3.69 2.01
C ILE A 141 5.82 -3.59 3.43
N TYR A 142 7.14 -3.52 3.50
CA TYR A 142 7.91 -3.51 4.73
C TYR A 142 8.95 -2.40 4.66
N VAL A 143 9.17 -1.73 5.79
CA VAL A 143 10.16 -0.64 5.94
C VAL A 143 10.87 -0.76 7.28
N ASP A 144 12.01 -0.08 7.42
CA ASP A 144 12.84 -0.09 8.64
C ASP A 144 12.77 1.20 9.46
N THR A 145 12.00 2.22 9.03
CA THR A 145 11.77 3.47 9.77
C THR A 145 10.29 3.75 10.03
N ASP A 146 10.01 4.41 11.15
CA ASP A 146 8.68 4.85 11.56
C ASP A 146 8.12 5.98 10.68
N SER A 147 8.99 6.89 10.21
CA SER A 147 8.62 7.96 9.30
C SER A 147 8.10 7.40 7.96
N ALA A 148 8.85 6.46 7.35
CA ALA A 148 8.44 5.81 6.11
C ALA A 148 7.19 4.93 6.30
N LEU A 149 7.06 4.28 7.47
CA LEU A 149 5.88 3.50 7.86
C LEU A 149 4.64 4.38 7.91
N THR A 150 4.71 5.46 8.68
CA THR A 150 3.55 6.30 9.00
C THR A 150 3.10 7.07 7.78
N ALA A 151 4.03 7.71 7.06
CA ALA A 151 3.72 8.45 5.82
C ALA A 151 3.02 7.57 4.78
N GLY A 152 3.54 6.36 4.55
CA GLY A 152 2.96 5.44 3.57
C GLY A 152 1.56 4.95 3.94
N ARG A 153 1.31 4.66 5.22
CA ARG A 153 0.02 4.15 5.72
C ARG A 153 -1.03 5.25 5.77
N GLU A 154 -0.68 6.40 6.32
CA GLU A 154 -1.62 7.48 6.59
C GLU A 154 -2.02 8.23 5.33
N PHE A 155 -1.11 8.43 4.37
CA PHE A 155 -1.42 9.11 3.11
C PHE A 155 -1.71 8.13 1.99
N GLY A 156 -0.74 7.28 1.64
CA GLY A 156 -0.76 6.48 0.40
C GLY A 156 -1.62 5.22 0.49
N GLY A 157 -2.05 4.84 1.69
CA GLY A 157 -2.77 3.58 1.90
C GLY A 157 -1.92 2.34 1.67
N TYR A 158 -0.59 2.48 1.78
CA TYR A 158 0.32 1.36 1.64
C TYR A 158 0.30 0.50 2.91
N PRO A 159 0.16 -0.85 2.80
CA PRO A 159 0.02 -1.74 3.95
C PRO A 159 1.36 -2.00 4.66
N LYS A 160 2.08 -0.94 5.03
CA LYS A 160 3.44 -1.01 5.60
C LYS A 160 3.45 -1.66 6.98
N LYS A 161 4.49 -2.47 7.22
CA LYS A 161 4.91 -3.02 8.52
C LYS A 161 6.39 -2.72 8.75
N ILE A 162 6.81 -2.64 10.02
CA ILE A 162 8.23 -2.56 10.38
C ILE A 162 8.89 -3.93 10.22
N ALA A 163 10.12 -3.91 9.69
CA ALA A 163 11.00 -5.05 9.50
C ALA A 163 12.48 -4.63 9.50
N ASP A 164 13.38 -5.61 9.57
CA ASP A 164 14.81 -5.44 9.32
C ASP A 164 15.09 -5.83 7.86
N ILE A 165 15.71 -4.93 7.10
CA ILE A 165 15.88 -5.08 5.65
C ILE A 165 17.32 -4.74 5.29
N THR A 166 17.96 -5.62 4.53
CA THR A 166 19.33 -5.39 4.05
C THR A 166 19.42 -5.56 2.53
N MET A 167 20.30 -4.78 1.92
CA MET A 167 20.70 -4.93 0.52
C MET A 167 22.20 -4.66 0.42
N TYR A 168 22.94 -5.70 0.02
CA TYR A 168 24.37 -5.66 -0.21
C TYR A 168 24.66 -5.77 -1.70
N ASN A 169 25.61 -4.95 -2.17
CA ASN A 169 26.02 -4.91 -3.56
C ASN A 169 27.49 -5.32 -3.66
N TYR A 170 27.76 -6.45 -4.31
CA TYR A 170 29.10 -6.96 -4.60
C TYR A 170 29.37 -6.85 -6.10
N GLY A 171 29.91 -5.70 -6.54
CA GLY A 171 30.08 -5.40 -7.95
C GLY A 171 28.74 -5.34 -8.69
N ASN A 172 28.43 -6.37 -9.47
CA ASN A 172 27.16 -6.51 -10.18
C ASN A 172 26.13 -7.35 -9.42
N LEU A 173 26.50 -8.06 -8.36
CA LEU A 173 25.59 -8.91 -7.60
C LEU A 173 24.87 -8.09 -6.52
N PHE A 174 23.55 -8.15 -6.50
CA PHE A 174 22.70 -7.57 -5.46
C PHE A 174 22.11 -8.70 -4.63
N LEU A 175 22.34 -8.66 -3.32
CA LEU A 175 21.80 -9.60 -2.35
C LEU A 175 20.89 -8.84 -1.40
N SER A 176 19.62 -9.22 -1.33
CA SER A 176 18.63 -8.54 -0.51
C SER A 176 17.94 -9.52 0.44
N ARG A 177 17.65 -9.06 1.66
CA ARG A 177 17.01 -9.86 2.70
C ARG A 177 16.00 -9.02 3.48
N LEU A 178 14.88 -9.63 3.80
CA LEU A 178 13.81 -9.13 4.65
C LEU A 178 13.70 -10.06 5.86
N CYS A 179 13.88 -9.52 7.05
CA CYS A 179 13.71 -10.20 8.33
C CYS A 179 12.62 -9.52 9.15
N ARG A 180 11.81 -10.28 9.89
CA ARG A 180 10.81 -9.72 10.79
C ARG A 180 10.64 -10.59 12.03
N ALA A 181 10.74 -9.97 13.20
CA ALA A 181 10.44 -10.63 14.45
C ALA A 181 8.96 -11.05 14.50
N THR A 182 8.70 -12.34 14.62
CA THR A 182 7.35 -12.93 14.76
C THR A 182 7.06 -13.30 16.21
N MET A 183 5.80 -13.54 16.55
CA MET A 183 5.38 -13.90 17.92
C MET A 183 5.40 -15.41 18.18
N GLN A 184 5.94 -16.22 17.25
CA GLN A 184 5.90 -17.68 17.34
C GLN A 184 7.04 -18.26 18.20
N GLU A 185 6.76 -19.40 18.83
CA GLU A 185 7.77 -20.20 19.54
C GLU A 185 8.84 -20.70 18.57
N LYS A 186 10.08 -20.60 19.02
CA LYS A 186 11.26 -20.65 18.17
C LYS A 186 11.65 -22.10 17.85
N THR A 187 11.77 -22.45 16.56
CA THR A 187 12.51 -23.64 16.14
C THR A 187 14.01 -23.34 16.11
N ALA A 188 14.86 -24.36 16.15
CA ALA A 188 16.32 -24.27 16.21
C ALA A 188 17.00 -23.76 14.91
N ASP A 189 16.27 -23.03 14.06
CA ASP A 189 16.72 -22.60 12.73
C ASP A 189 17.53 -21.28 12.78
N PRO A 190 18.77 -21.21 12.27
CA PRO A 190 19.56 -19.97 12.20
C PRO A 190 19.00 -18.90 11.24
N GLN A 191 18.06 -19.24 10.35
CA GLN A 191 17.34 -18.30 9.47
C GLN A 191 16.05 -17.75 10.11
N PHE A 192 15.90 -17.91 11.43
CA PHE A 192 14.69 -17.74 12.23
C PHE A 192 13.78 -16.53 11.91
N TYR A 193 14.35 -15.39 11.51
CA TYR A 193 13.59 -14.16 11.26
C TYR A 193 13.38 -13.85 9.77
N GLU A 194 14.01 -14.60 8.87
CA GLU A 194 13.94 -14.32 7.44
C GLU A 194 12.53 -14.60 6.90
N LEU A 195 11.98 -13.62 6.19
CA LEU A 195 10.70 -13.74 5.50
C LEU A 195 10.87 -13.81 3.99
N ALA A 196 11.87 -13.12 3.45
CA ALA A 196 12.14 -13.16 2.03
C ALA A 196 13.58 -12.76 1.72
N SER A 197 14.09 -13.25 0.60
CA SER A 197 15.37 -12.84 0.05
C SER A 197 15.35 -12.86 -1.47
N SER A 198 16.32 -12.13 -2.05
CA SER A 198 16.57 -12.20 -3.48
C SER A 198 18.05 -12.05 -3.78
N ASN A 199 18.49 -12.65 -4.87
CA ASN A 199 19.75 -12.34 -5.51
C ASN A 199 19.53 -12.04 -6.99
N VAL A 200 20.18 -11.01 -7.49
CA VAL A 200 20.09 -10.61 -8.90
C VAL A 200 21.44 -10.07 -9.35
N THR A 201 21.93 -10.54 -10.49
CA THR A 201 23.13 -9.99 -11.13
C THR A 201 22.74 -8.91 -12.13
N ARG A 202 23.32 -7.71 -12.00
CA ARG A 202 23.11 -6.61 -12.94
C ARG A 202 23.69 -6.93 -14.31
N GLY A 203 22.84 -7.00 -15.31
CA GLY A 203 23.18 -7.16 -16.72
C GLY A 203 23.31 -5.83 -17.47
N GLY A 204 23.03 -5.87 -18.77
CA GLY A 204 23.05 -4.70 -19.65
C GLY A 204 21.95 -3.69 -19.33
N ILE A 205 22.13 -2.45 -19.81
CA ILE A 205 21.11 -1.40 -19.68
C ILE A 205 19.93 -1.72 -20.62
N LEU A 206 18.72 -1.77 -20.07
CA LEU A 206 17.47 -1.87 -20.84
C LEU A 206 17.11 -0.50 -21.41
N PHE A 207 17.07 0.53 -20.56
CA PHE A 207 16.82 1.91 -20.96
C PHE A 207 17.35 2.90 -19.91
N LYS A 208 17.39 4.18 -20.30
CA LYS A 208 17.75 5.31 -19.43
C LYS A 208 16.56 6.26 -19.31
N VAL A 209 16.51 6.97 -18.19
CA VAL A 209 15.54 8.04 -17.94
C VAL A 209 16.32 9.36 -17.79
N PRO A 210 15.91 10.46 -18.45
CA PRO A 210 14.69 10.64 -19.24
C PRO A 210 14.63 9.76 -20.49
N LEU A 211 13.43 9.26 -20.80
CA LEU A 211 13.14 8.52 -22.02
C LEU A 211 13.31 9.43 -23.24
N PRO A 212 13.72 8.90 -24.40
CA PRO A 212 13.98 9.73 -25.58
C PRO A 212 12.70 10.34 -26.16
N ALA A 213 12.86 11.50 -26.81
CA ALA A 213 11.75 12.27 -27.40
C ALA A 213 11.00 11.54 -28.53
N LYS A 214 11.67 10.63 -29.23
CA LYS A 214 11.16 9.85 -30.36
C LYS A 214 11.70 8.42 -30.28
N ASN A 215 11.05 7.50 -30.99
CA ASN A 215 11.52 6.13 -31.19
C ASN A 215 11.76 5.33 -29.90
N ILE A 216 10.88 5.47 -28.89
CA ILE A 216 10.89 4.59 -27.71
C ILE A 216 10.57 3.17 -28.18
N LYS A 217 11.60 2.31 -28.22
CA LYS A 217 11.45 0.90 -28.60
C LYS A 217 10.90 0.12 -27.42
N GLN A 218 9.89 -0.71 -27.68
CA GLN A 218 9.40 -1.66 -26.69
C GLN A 218 10.49 -2.68 -26.34
N LEU A 219 10.50 -3.11 -25.07
CA LEU A 219 11.45 -4.10 -24.59
C LEU A 219 11.05 -5.50 -25.09
N PRO A 220 11.99 -6.46 -25.17
CA PRO A 220 11.62 -7.85 -25.42
C PRO A 220 10.91 -8.44 -24.20
N PHE A 221 10.19 -9.56 -24.39
CA PHE A 221 9.72 -10.38 -23.28
C PHE A 221 10.92 -10.89 -22.44
N PRO A 222 10.83 -10.91 -21.10
CA PRO A 222 9.68 -10.57 -20.25
C PRO A 222 9.58 -9.07 -19.89
N TYR A 223 10.58 -8.27 -20.24
CA TYR A 223 10.72 -6.88 -19.78
C TYR A 223 9.62 -5.93 -20.26
N ASN A 224 9.01 -6.16 -21.40
CA ASN A 224 7.84 -5.38 -21.85
C ASN A 224 6.65 -5.48 -20.89
N MET A 225 6.51 -6.58 -20.15
CA MET A 225 5.48 -6.74 -19.14
C MET A 225 5.87 -6.14 -17.79
N LEU A 226 7.15 -6.26 -17.42
CA LEU A 226 7.65 -5.75 -16.14
C LEU A 226 7.80 -4.23 -16.16
N LEU A 227 8.20 -3.68 -17.32
CA LEU A 227 8.55 -2.28 -17.53
C LEU A 227 7.92 -1.78 -18.84
N PRO A 228 6.58 -1.73 -18.93
CA PRO A 228 5.89 -1.28 -20.14
C PRO A 228 6.27 0.16 -20.45
N LEU A 229 6.84 0.39 -21.64
CA LEU A 229 7.32 1.71 -22.02
C LEU A 229 6.19 2.54 -22.66
N PRO A 230 6.02 3.82 -22.24
CA PRO A 230 4.98 4.68 -22.77
C PRO A 230 5.26 5.09 -24.23
N LYS A 231 4.24 5.61 -24.89
CA LYS A 231 4.42 6.29 -26.18
C LYS A 231 5.30 7.54 -26.01
N ALA A 232 6.06 7.86 -27.06
CA ALA A 232 6.87 9.07 -27.09
C ALA A 232 5.98 10.32 -27.20
N THR A 233 6.32 11.36 -26.45
CA THR A 233 5.57 12.64 -26.43
C THR A 233 6.18 13.72 -27.34
N GLY A 234 7.25 13.40 -28.07
CA GLY A 234 7.99 14.38 -28.88
C GLY A 234 9.02 15.19 -28.08
N LYS A 235 9.11 15.01 -26.76
CA LYS A 235 10.11 15.60 -25.86
C LYS A 235 10.68 14.53 -24.93
N PRO A 236 11.92 14.68 -24.41
CA PRO A 236 12.41 13.79 -23.37
C PRO A 236 11.46 13.79 -22.18
N GLN A 237 11.08 12.62 -21.69
CA GLN A 237 10.02 12.46 -20.68
C GLN A 237 10.47 11.57 -19.51
N PRO A 238 9.93 11.79 -18.29
CA PRO A 238 10.15 10.86 -17.19
C PRO A 238 9.54 9.48 -17.49
N TYR A 239 9.91 8.49 -16.69
CA TYR A 239 9.21 7.21 -16.66
C TYR A 239 8.32 7.18 -15.41
N ILE A 240 7.05 6.82 -15.59
CA ILE A 240 6.08 6.77 -14.49
C ILE A 240 5.87 5.32 -14.10
N LEU A 241 6.05 5.03 -12.81
CA LEU A 241 5.71 3.74 -12.22
C LEU A 241 4.46 3.93 -11.36
N PRO A 242 3.24 3.70 -11.89
CA PRO A 242 2.02 3.96 -11.15
C PRO A 242 1.69 2.80 -10.19
N THR A 243 1.38 3.11 -8.93
CA THR A 243 0.99 2.12 -7.91
C THR A 243 -0.41 2.39 -7.39
N ILE A 244 -1.06 1.38 -6.81
CA ILE A 244 -2.32 1.51 -6.06
C ILE A 244 -2.14 0.98 -4.63
N GLY A 245 -2.56 1.77 -3.65
CA GLY A 245 -2.70 1.38 -2.25
C GLY A 245 -4.16 1.34 -1.81
N LEU A 246 -4.48 0.44 -0.87
CA LEU A 246 -5.79 0.37 -0.21
C LEU A 246 -5.72 0.99 1.18
N ARG A 247 -6.09 2.27 1.28
CA ARG A 247 -6.09 3.03 2.52
C ARG A 247 -7.28 2.62 3.38
N THR A 248 -7.02 2.04 4.54
CA THR A 248 -8.05 1.66 5.52
C THR A 248 -7.69 2.19 6.91
N ILE A 249 -8.56 3.04 7.48
CA ILE A 249 -8.43 3.56 8.85
C ILE A 249 -9.66 3.10 9.67
N PRO A 250 -9.48 2.37 10.78
CA PRO A 250 -10.58 1.87 11.58
C PRO A 250 -11.28 2.99 12.37
N GLY A 251 -12.55 2.75 12.71
CA GLY A 251 -13.26 3.55 13.71
C GLY A 251 -12.86 3.20 15.13
N VAL A 252 -13.53 3.84 16.09
CA VAL A 252 -13.30 3.63 17.53
C VAL A 252 -14.56 3.15 18.23
N GLY A 253 -14.40 2.47 19.37
CA GLY A 253 -15.51 1.99 20.20
C GLY A 253 -16.41 1.00 19.45
N LYS A 254 -17.72 1.27 19.42
CA LYS A 254 -18.72 0.43 18.72
C LYS A 254 -18.47 0.31 17.21
N ASN A 255 -17.71 1.25 16.63
CA ASN A 255 -17.35 1.26 15.21
C ASN A 255 -15.97 0.65 14.93
N SER A 256 -15.29 0.06 15.92
CA SER A 256 -13.93 -0.51 15.76
C SER A 256 -13.83 -1.59 14.68
N ASN A 257 -14.92 -2.33 14.42
CA ASN A 257 -14.99 -3.32 13.34
C ASN A 257 -15.36 -2.72 11.98
N HIS A 258 -15.48 -1.40 11.86
CA HIS A 258 -15.79 -0.70 10.63
C HIS A 258 -14.69 0.30 10.29
N ALA A 259 -14.41 0.44 8.99
CA ALA A 259 -13.51 1.47 8.51
C ALA A 259 -14.21 2.84 8.48
N GLU A 260 -13.59 3.87 9.04
CA GLU A 260 -13.99 5.27 8.88
C GLU A 260 -13.46 5.83 7.55
N VAL A 261 -12.25 5.42 7.16
CA VAL A 261 -11.68 5.67 5.83
C VAL A 261 -11.46 4.34 5.12
N GLN A 262 -11.93 4.22 3.89
CA GLN A 262 -11.66 3.07 3.03
C GLN A 262 -11.59 3.57 1.58
N GLN A 263 -10.39 3.60 0.99
CA GLN A 263 -10.12 4.27 -0.29
C GLN A 263 -9.06 3.52 -1.11
N LEU A 264 -9.23 3.47 -2.44
CA LEU A 264 -8.15 3.14 -3.37
C LEU A 264 -7.43 4.41 -3.80
N ILE A 265 -6.12 4.46 -3.57
CA ILE A 265 -5.28 5.62 -3.87
C ILE A 265 -4.27 5.22 -4.95
N GLY A 266 -4.31 5.92 -6.08
CA GLY A 266 -3.33 5.80 -7.16
C GLY A 266 -2.18 6.80 -6.98
N THR A 267 -0.94 6.34 -7.04
CA THR A 267 0.25 7.18 -6.88
C THR A 267 1.14 7.10 -8.12
N PRO A 268 1.42 8.22 -8.80
CA PRO A 268 2.40 8.26 -9.88
C PRO A 268 3.81 8.46 -9.31
N TRP A 269 4.64 7.40 -9.32
CA TRP A 269 6.06 7.54 -9.00
C TRP A 269 6.82 8.02 -10.24
N VAL A 270 7.34 9.25 -10.18
CA VAL A 270 7.96 9.93 -11.32
C VAL A 270 9.47 9.72 -11.27
N ILE A 271 9.98 8.80 -12.08
CA ILE A 271 11.42 8.57 -12.23
C ILE A 271 11.94 9.62 -13.21
N THR A 272 12.87 10.45 -12.75
CA THR A 272 13.37 11.62 -13.52
C THR A 272 14.75 11.36 -14.11
N LYS A 273 15.56 10.56 -13.42
CA LYS A 273 16.93 10.23 -13.82
C LYS A 273 17.25 8.82 -13.38
N ALA A 274 17.42 7.89 -14.32
CA ALA A 274 17.72 6.51 -13.96
C ALA A 274 18.45 5.76 -15.07
N ARG A 275 19.13 4.68 -14.67
CA ARG A 275 19.50 3.57 -15.54
C ARG A 275 18.75 2.34 -15.06
N VAL A 276 18.03 1.71 -15.97
CA VAL A 276 17.31 0.46 -15.70
C VAL A 276 18.06 -0.66 -16.41
N TYR A 277 18.43 -1.69 -15.66
CA TYR A 277 19.27 -2.80 -16.08
C TYR A 277 18.46 -4.09 -16.09
N ALA A 278 18.82 -4.97 -17.02
CA ALA A 278 18.39 -6.37 -17.00
C ALA A 278 18.90 -7.02 -15.71
N GLY A 279 18.04 -7.79 -15.05
CA GLY A 279 18.41 -8.65 -13.94
C GLY A 279 18.69 -10.06 -14.46
N LEU A 280 19.94 -10.50 -14.33
CA LEU A 280 20.42 -11.81 -14.76
C LEU A 280 20.49 -12.76 -13.57
N ASN A 281 20.24 -14.04 -13.83
CA ASN A 281 20.27 -15.12 -12.84
C ASN A 281 19.50 -14.78 -11.55
N PRO A 282 18.24 -14.28 -11.64
CA PRO A 282 17.50 -13.94 -10.44
C PRO A 282 17.12 -15.20 -9.66
N SER A 283 17.28 -15.14 -8.35
CA SER A 283 16.65 -16.06 -7.42
C SER A 283 15.91 -15.28 -6.35
N ILE A 284 14.83 -15.88 -5.85
CA ILE A 284 13.91 -15.30 -4.88
C ILE A 284 13.38 -16.41 -4.00
N ASP A 285 13.31 -16.14 -2.71
CA ASP A 285 12.65 -17.00 -1.71
C ASP A 285 11.70 -16.14 -0.88
N ILE A 286 10.52 -16.69 -0.57
CA ILE A 286 9.58 -16.13 0.40
C ILE A 286 9.21 -17.28 1.34
N LEU A 287 9.53 -17.13 2.61
CA LEU A 287 9.36 -18.16 3.62
C LEU A 287 7.96 -18.10 4.24
N PRO A 288 7.37 -19.26 4.61
CA PRO A 288 6.08 -19.30 5.30
C PRO A 288 6.09 -18.54 6.62
N SER A 289 5.09 -17.69 6.84
CA SER A 289 4.83 -17.04 8.13
C SER A 289 3.33 -17.00 8.41
N LYS A 290 2.93 -17.03 9.68
CA LYS A 290 1.52 -16.90 10.08
C LYS A 290 1.10 -15.43 10.11
N GLU A 291 1.99 -14.58 10.59
CA GLU A 291 1.80 -13.13 10.71
C GLU A 291 1.96 -12.40 9.37
N ASP A 292 2.75 -13.00 8.47
CA ASP A 292 3.09 -12.47 7.14
C ASP A 292 2.95 -13.58 6.09
N PRO A 293 1.72 -14.03 5.80
CA PRO A 293 1.49 -15.24 5.00
C PRO A 293 1.68 -15.04 3.49
N ILE A 294 2.69 -14.27 3.07
CA ILE A 294 2.92 -13.94 1.65
C ILE A 294 3.20 -15.21 0.85
N ALA A 295 4.06 -16.11 1.35
CA ALA A 295 4.37 -17.37 0.66
C ALA A 295 3.12 -18.23 0.40
N GLN A 296 2.19 -18.26 1.36
CA GLN A 296 0.96 -19.04 1.26
C GLN A 296 -0.09 -18.34 0.37
N LYS A 297 -0.14 -17.01 0.41
CA LYS A 297 -1.07 -16.19 -0.36
C LYS A 297 -0.63 -15.96 -1.81
N LEU A 298 0.67 -15.96 -2.08
CA LEU A 298 1.27 -15.74 -3.40
C LEU A 298 2.46 -16.70 -3.57
N PRO A 299 2.23 -18.02 -3.70
CA PRO A 299 3.31 -18.97 -3.91
C PRO A 299 4.10 -18.64 -5.18
N ILE A 300 5.41 -18.81 -5.11
CA ILE A 300 6.30 -18.64 -6.26
C ILE A 300 6.24 -19.92 -7.09
N ASN A 301 5.53 -19.88 -8.23
CA ASN A 301 5.44 -21.01 -9.15
C ASN A 301 6.60 -21.01 -10.15
N MET A 302 7.00 -19.82 -10.64
CA MET A 302 8.13 -19.66 -11.56
C MET A 302 8.65 -18.22 -11.54
N VAL A 303 9.96 -18.03 -11.54
CA VAL A 303 10.58 -16.71 -11.75
C VAL A 303 10.41 -16.28 -13.21
N LEU A 304 9.80 -15.12 -13.44
CA LEU A 304 9.52 -14.58 -14.77
C LEU A 304 10.67 -13.72 -15.29
N GLY A 305 11.35 -13.00 -14.40
CA GLY A 305 12.46 -12.12 -14.75
C GLY A 305 12.75 -11.13 -13.63
N ALA A 306 13.82 -10.35 -13.80
CA ALA A 306 14.18 -9.34 -12.81
C ALA A 306 14.75 -8.10 -13.49
N PHE A 307 14.67 -6.95 -12.82
CA PHE A 307 15.35 -5.73 -13.25
C PHE A 307 15.96 -5.01 -12.06
N ILE A 308 16.94 -4.16 -12.36
CA ILE A 308 17.57 -3.28 -11.37
C ILE A 308 17.41 -1.84 -11.86
N LEU A 309 16.84 -0.98 -11.02
CA LEU A 309 16.78 0.45 -11.25
C LEU A 309 17.81 1.14 -10.36
N ARG A 310 18.63 2.02 -10.96
CA ARG A 310 19.47 2.95 -10.20
C ARG A 310 19.18 4.38 -10.64
N GLY A 311 18.78 5.24 -9.71
CA GLY A 311 18.38 6.60 -10.08
C GLY A 311 17.66 7.39 -9.00
N ASP A 312 16.92 8.41 -9.47
CA ASP A 312 16.17 9.35 -8.67
C ASP A 312 14.70 9.34 -9.11
N MET A 313 13.80 9.44 -8.14
CA MET A 313 12.37 9.60 -8.38
C MET A 313 11.73 10.52 -7.35
N HIS A 314 10.51 10.94 -7.63
CA HIS A 314 9.71 11.68 -6.68
C HIS A 314 8.23 11.34 -6.80
N THR A 315 7.44 11.79 -5.82
CA THR A 315 5.99 11.75 -5.91
C THR A 315 5.37 12.95 -5.20
N ASP A 316 4.46 13.62 -5.89
CA ASP A 316 3.71 14.78 -5.40
C ASP A 316 2.33 14.30 -4.91
N PRO A 317 2.03 14.39 -3.60
CA PRO A 317 0.72 14.04 -3.04
C PRO A 317 -0.46 14.74 -3.71
N ASN A 318 -0.27 15.94 -4.28
CA ASN A 318 -1.33 16.64 -5.01
C ASN A 318 -1.66 16.00 -6.36
N ALA A 319 -0.74 15.19 -6.90
CA ALA A 319 -0.94 14.42 -8.12
C ALA A 319 -1.51 13.02 -7.85
N TRP A 320 -1.74 12.65 -6.57
CA TRP A 320 -2.31 11.36 -6.22
C TRP A 320 -3.80 11.32 -6.52
N LEU A 321 -4.27 10.15 -6.95
CA LEU A 321 -5.62 9.95 -7.43
C LEU A 321 -6.42 9.18 -6.39
N LEU A 322 -7.53 9.76 -5.92
CA LEU A 322 -8.56 9.00 -5.20
C LEU A 322 -9.37 8.22 -6.24
N LEU A 323 -9.00 6.97 -6.49
CA LEU A 323 -9.60 6.11 -7.52
C LEU A 323 -10.98 5.63 -7.09
N VAL A 324 -11.12 5.23 -5.82
CA VAL A 324 -12.37 4.75 -5.23
C VAL A 324 -12.47 5.24 -3.79
N ASP A 325 -13.65 5.75 -3.41
CA ASP A 325 -14.02 6.01 -2.02
C ASP A 325 -15.21 5.12 -1.64
N TYR A 326 -14.93 4.00 -0.97
CA TYR A 326 -15.95 2.99 -0.64
C TYR A 326 -17.00 3.51 0.34
N LYS A 327 -16.69 4.57 1.10
CA LYS A 327 -17.62 5.14 2.08
C LYS A 327 -18.59 6.11 1.41
N LYS A 328 -18.12 6.89 0.43
CA LYS A 328 -19.00 7.73 -0.41
C LYS A 328 -19.82 6.91 -1.40
N ALA A 329 -19.21 5.94 -2.07
CA ALA A 329 -19.90 5.08 -3.05
C ALA A 329 -21.09 4.30 -2.44
N LYS A 330 -21.05 3.98 -1.14
CA LYS A 330 -22.17 3.36 -0.41
C LYS A 330 -23.33 4.32 -0.12
N GLN A 331 -23.08 5.63 -0.04
CA GLN A 331 -24.11 6.64 0.21
C GLN A 331 -24.89 7.00 -1.06
N GLU A 332 -24.27 6.85 -2.24
CA GLU A 332 -24.86 7.21 -3.54
C GLU A 332 -25.69 6.08 -4.20
N LYS A 333 -25.67 4.84 -3.68
CA LYS A 333 -26.56 3.80 -4.18
C LYS A 333 -28.01 4.13 -3.78
N PRO A 334 -28.95 4.38 -4.72
CA PRO A 334 -30.33 4.64 -4.36
C PRO A 334 -30.90 3.42 -3.67
N GLN A 335 -31.56 3.64 -2.52
CA GLN A 335 -32.37 2.63 -1.86
C GLN A 335 -33.30 2.00 -2.91
N LYS A 336 -33.02 0.76 -3.32
CA LYS A 336 -33.94 -0.02 -4.13
C LYS A 336 -35.25 -0.05 -3.35
N SER A 337 -36.25 0.66 -3.87
CA SER A 337 -37.60 0.65 -3.33
C SER A 337 -38.02 -0.79 -3.12
N LYS A 338 -38.35 -1.15 -1.87
CA LYS A 338 -39.10 -2.37 -1.58
C LYS A 338 -40.47 -2.21 -2.24
N LYS A 339 -40.57 -2.49 -3.54
CA LYS A 339 -41.87 -2.74 -4.17
C LYS A 339 -42.44 -3.99 -3.49
N SER A 340 -43.44 -3.75 -2.67
CA SER A 340 -44.26 -4.77 -2.04
C SER A 340 -44.82 -5.69 -3.12
N LYS A 341 -44.41 -6.96 -3.08
CA LYS A 341 -45.22 -8.04 -3.66
C LYS A 341 -46.47 -8.17 -2.79
N LYS A 342 -47.50 -7.34 -3.05
CA LYS A 342 -48.86 -7.68 -2.66
C LYS A 342 -49.39 -8.66 -3.70
N SER A 343 -49.50 -9.89 -3.25
CA SER A 343 -50.14 -11.04 -3.85
C SER A 343 -51.43 -10.71 -4.60
N LYS A 344 -51.48 -11.00 -5.90
CA LYS A 344 -52.71 -11.43 -6.56
C LYS A 344 -53.04 -12.84 -6.07
N LYS A 345 -54.12 -12.99 -5.30
CA LYS A 345 -54.84 -14.25 -5.09
C LYS A 345 -56.28 -13.94 -4.69
N LYS A 346 -57.22 -14.30 -5.57
CA LYS A 346 -58.66 -14.63 -5.36
C LYS A 346 -59.51 -13.48 -4.77
N LYS A 347 -60.60 -13.02 -5.39
CA LYS A 347 -61.70 -13.72 -6.08
C LYS A 347 -62.15 -12.95 -7.31
#